data_AF-A0A4Q3C1N6-F1
#
_entry.id   AF-A0A4Q3C1N6-F1
#
_cell.length_a   1.000
_cell.length_b   1.000
_cell.length_c   1.000
_cell.angle_alpha   90.00
_cell.angle_beta   90.00
_cell.angle_gamma   90.00
#
_symmetry.space_group_name_H-M   'P 1'
#
loop_
_entity.id
_entity.type
_entity.pdbx_description
1 polymer ?
#
loop_
_entity_poly.entity_id
_entity_poly.type
_entity_poly.pdbx_seq_one_letter_code
_entity_poly.pdbx_strand_id
1 'polypeptide(L)' 'QYWFVARFLGRDEDIDLDTPHPEFRAWKWADASELVDLIVPFKRKLYAQVIEAFADFLPR' A
#
# COMPACT_ATOMS: atom_id res chain seq x y z
N GLN A 1 10.22 12.96 2.53
CA GLN A 1 9.58 11.63 2.71
C GLN A 1 10.21 10.68 1.71
N TYR A 2 10.45 9.43 2.12
CA TYR A 2 10.94 8.38 1.24
C TYR A 2 9.82 7.35 1.05
N TRP A 3 9.67 6.86 -0.17
CA TRP A 3 8.66 5.87 -0.56
C TRP A 3 9.36 4.72 -1.27
N PHE A 4 8.82 3.51 -1.11
CA PHE A 4 9.37 2.29 -1.67
C PHE A 4 8.23 1.47 -2.29
N VAL A 5 8.55 0.81 -3.40
CA VAL A 5 7.72 -0.24 -4.00
C VAL A 5 8.45 -1.58 -3.80
N ALA A 6 7.72 -2.61 -3.41
CA ALA A 6 8.28 -3.93 -3.18
C ALA A 6 7.34 -5.01 -3.69
N ARG A 7 7.92 -6.07 -4.25
CA ARG A 7 7.20 -7.30 -4.57
C ARG A 7 7.23 -8.19 -3.33
N PHE A 8 6.05 -8.48 -2.78
CA PHE A 8 5.93 -9.46 -1.72
C PHE A 8 6.16 -10.87 -2.27
N LEU A 9 7.10 -11.61 -1.69
CA LEU A 9 7.49 -12.97 -2.10
C LEU A 9 7.07 -14.04 -1.08
N GLY A 10 6.40 -13.64 0.00
CA GLY A 10 5.90 -14.52 1.04
C GLY A 10 4.49 -15.05 0.74
N ARG A 11 3.81 -15.46 1.81
CA ARG A 11 2.41 -15.91 1.82
C ARG A 11 1.56 -14.93 2.62
N ASP A 12 0.26 -14.94 2.38
CA ASP A 12 -0.68 -14.08 3.12
C ASP A 12 -0.61 -14.29 4.65
N GLU A 13 -0.30 -15.52 5.08
CA GLU A 13 -0.08 -15.89 6.48
C GLU A 13 1.15 -15.22 7.12
N ASP A 14 2.11 -14.77 6.31
CA ASP A 14 3.29 -14.06 6.80
C ASP A 14 2.99 -12.58 7.15
N ILE A 15 1.78 -12.08 6.84
CA ILE A 15 1.34 -10.73 7.20
C ILE A 15 0.72 -10.77 8.61
N ASP A 16 1.56 -10.49 9.60
CA ASP A 16 1.16 -10.41 11.00
C ASP A 16 0.87 -8.96 11.42
N LEU A 17 -0.36 -8.71 11.90
CA LEU A 17 -0.78 -7.42 12.44
C LEU A 17 -0.79 -7.41 13.98
N ASP A 18 -0.66 -8.56 14.64
CA ASP A 18 -0.75 -8.73 16.09
C ASP A 18 0.57 -8.36 16.78
N THR A 19 0.88 -7.08 16.72
CA THR A 19 2.06 -6.50 17.35
C THR A 19 1.70 -5.84 18.69
N PRO A 20 2.67 -5.58 19.60
CA PRO A 20 2.38 -4.95 20.90
C PRO A 20 1.63 -3.61 20.84
N HIS A 21 1.79 -2.87 19.73
CA HIS A 21 1.09 -1.61 19.45
C HIS A 21 0.62 -1.59 17.99
N PRO A 22 -0.53 -2.20 17.68
CA PRO A 22 -0.95 -2.40 16.30
C PRO A 22 -1.37 -1.08 15.64
N GLU A 23 -0.74 -0.73 14.52
CA GLU A 23 -1.15 0.39 13.67
C GLU A 23 -2.39 0.04 12.83
N PHE A 24 -2.47 -1.23 12.41
CA PHE A 24 -3.52 -1.74 11.52
C PHE A 24 -4.33 -2.84 12.22
N ARG A 25 -5.63 -2.90 11.90
CA ARG A 25 -6.55 -3.93 12.42
C ARG A 25 -6.93 -5.00 11.39
N ALA A 26 -6.73 -4.70 10.12
CA ALA A 26 -7.12 -5.53 8.99
C ALA A 26 -6.32 -5.09 7.75
N TRP A 27 -6.12 -6.01 6.83
CA TRP A 27 -5.48 -5.76 5.55
C TRP A 27 -6.24 -6.50 4.44
N LYS A 28 -6.04 -6.04 3.20
CA LYS A 28 -6.45 -6.74 1.99
C LYS A 28 -5.50 -6.37 0.87
N TRP A 29 -5.34 -7.25 -0.11
CA TRP A 29 -4.80 -6.84 -1.41
C TRP A 29 -5.78 -5.89 -2.10
N ALA A 30 -5.25 -4.88 -2.80
CA ALA A 30 -6.01 -3.92 -3.57
C ALA A 30 -5.20 -3.53 -4.80
N ASP A 31 -5.86 -3.22 -5.90
CA ASP A 31 -5.19 -2.71 -7.09
C ASP A 31 -4.64 -1.32 -6.82
N ALA A 32 -3.49 -0.99 -7.42
CA ALA A 32 -2.85 0.29 -7.20
C ALA A 32 -3.76 1.48 -7.58
N SER A 33 -4.61 1.30 -8.59
CA SER A 33 -5.61 2.29 -9.01
C SER A 33 -6.67 2.57 -7.93
N GLU A 34 -6.97 1.60 -7.06
CA GLU A 34 -7.97 1.76 -5.99
C GLU A 34 -7.41 2.51 -4.76
N LEU A 35 -6.09 2.58 -4.60
CA LEU A 35 -5.45 3.13 -3.40
C LEU A 35 -5.79 4.60 -3.17
N VAL A 36 -6.01 5.39 -4.23
CA VAL A 36 -6.38 6.81 -4.14
C VAL A 36 -7.79 6.98 -3.54
N ASP A 37 -8.67 6.02 -3.76
CA ASP A 37 -10.03 6.05 -3.23
C ASP A 37 -10.12 5.55 -1.80
N LEU A 38 -9.28 4.58 -1.44
CA LEU A 38 -9.21 3.98 -0.10
C LEU A 38 -8.50 4.86 0.94
N ILE A 39 -7.58 5.73 0.51
CA ILE A 39 -6.78 6.55 1.42
C ILE A 39 -7.57 7.75 1.98
N VAL A 40 -7.14 8.23 3.15
CA VAL A 40 -7.67 9.45 3.78
C VAL A 40 -7.60 10.66 2.84
N PRO A 41 -8.63 11.54 2.82
CA PRO A 41 -8.77 12.58 1.79
C PRO A 41 -7.54 13.50 1.61
N PHE A 42 -6.91 13.91 2.71
CA PHE A 42 -5.77 14.83 2.65
C PHE A 42 -4.50 14.21 2.06
N LYS A 43 -4.39 12.88 1.97
CA LYS A 43 -3.25 12.17 1.37
C LYS A 43 -3.47 11.77 -0.09
N ARG A 44 -4.66 11.93 -0.65
CA ARG A 44 -4.99 11.47 -2.02
C ARG A 44 -4.02 11.97 -3.07
N LYS A 45 -3.69 13.27 -3.06
CA LYS A 45 -2.74 13.87 -4.01
C LYS A 45 -1.35 13.23 -3.90
N LEU A 46 -0.89 12.97 -2.67
CA LEU A 46 0.41 12.34 -2.44
C LEU A 46 0.42 10.89 -2.95
N TYR A 47 -0.63 10.13 -2.67
CA TYR A 47 -0.75 8.74 -3.13
C TYR A 47 -0.79 8.65 -4.66
N ALA A 48 -1.54 9.53 -5.32
CA ALA A 48 -1.57 9.60 -6.78
C ALA A 48 -0.17 9.83 -7.39
N GLN A 49 0.62 10.74 -6.79
CA GLN A 49 2.00 11.00 -7.23
C GLN A 49 2.94 9.81 -6.99
N VAL A 50 2.75 9.08 -5.89
CA VAL A 50 3.56 7.88 -5.57
C VAL A 50 3.24 6.74 -6.53
N ILE A 51 1.96 6.52 -6.84
CA ILE A 51 1.54 5.49 -7.80
C ILE A 51 2.09 5.78 -9.19
N GLU A 52 1.97 7.03 -9.66
CA GLU A 52 2.53 7.46 -10.93
C GLU A 52 4.05 7.26 -10.99
N ALA A 53 4.76 7.65 -9.92
CA ALA A 53 6.22 7.50 -9.84
C ALA A 53 6.69 6.03 -9.88
N PHE A 54 5.81 5.08 -9.57
CA PHE A 54 6.12 3.65 -9.58
C PHE A 54 5.38 2.87 -10.68
N ALA A 55 4.71 3.54 -11.62
CA ALA A 55 3.85 2.91 -12.63
C ALA A 55 4.56 1.77 -13.39
N ASP A 56 5.83 1.95 -13.77
CA ASP A 56 6.62 0.94 -14.49
C ASP A 56 6.96 -0.32 -13.68
N PHE A 57 6.81 -0.26 -12.34
CA PHE A 57 7.10 -1.37 -11.43
C PHE A 57 5.84 -2.05 -10.91
N LEU A 58 4.66 -1.50 -11.20
CA LEU A 58 3.38 -2.07 -10.79
C LEU A 58 2.94 -3.17 -11.76
N PRO A 59 2.24 -4.21 -11.27
CA PRO A 59 1.59 -5.17 -12.15
C PRO A 59 0.61 -4.45 -13.08
N ARG A 60 0.53 -4.93 -14.32
CA ARG A 60 -0.39 -4.41 -15.34
C ARG A 60 -1.80 -4.93 -15.13
#